data_AF-A0ABD5SXD1-F1
#
_entry.id   AF-A0ABD5SXD1-F1
#
_cell.length_a   1.000
_cell.length_b   1.000
_cell.length_c   1.000
_cell.angle_alpha   90.00
_cell.angle_beta   90.00
_cell.angle_gamma   90.00
#
_symmetry.space_group_name_H-M   'P 1'
#
loop_
_entity.id
_entity.type
_entity.pdbx_description
1 polymer ?
#
loop_
_entity_poly.entity_id
_entity_poly.type
_entity_poly.pdbx_seq_one_letter_code
_entity_poly.pdbx_strand_id
1 'polypeptide(L)'
;PAADITPCNVHLDDVAGAALEGFDATDWLVEVTQPTRVIHGGADGLVSPTAGEELAQGLPRGEFLELEGAGHLCFVERSRTVNDLLLGFLEEWTADSE
;
A
#
# COMPACT_ATOMS: atom_id res chain seq x y z
N PRO A 1 33.36 -27.54 -21.54
CA PRO A 1 32.27 -27.45 -20.52
C PRO A 1 31.61 -26.07 -20.59
N ALA A 2 30.37 -26.02 -21.10
CA ALA A 2 29.57 -24.80 -21.03
C ALA A 2 29.33 -24.46 -19.56
N ALA A 3 29.63 -23.22 -19.16
CA ALA A 3 29.27 -22.73 -17.84
C ALA A 3 27.75 -22.80 -17.71
N ASP A 4 27.30 -23.49 -16.67
CA ASP A 4 25.93 -23.46 -16.20
C ASP A 4 25.65 -22.05 -15.66
N ILE A 5 25.17 -21.17 -16.54
CA ILE A 5 24.60 -19.89 -16.14
C ILE A 5 23.11 -20.17 -15.90
N THR A 6 22.81 -20.81 -14.78
CA THR A 6 21.46 -20.74 -14.22
C THR A 6 21.16 -19.25 -14.04
N PRO A 7 20.10 -18.69 -14.63
CA PRO A 7 19.78 -17.31 -14.41
C PRO A 7 19.43 -17.17 -12.93
N CYS A 8 20.07 -16.23 -12.23
CA CYS A 8 19.63 -15.78 -10.91
C CYS A 8 18.29 -15.05 -11.08
N ASN A 9 17.23 -15.78 -11.40
CA ASN A 9 15.86 -15.29 -11.40
C ASN A 9 15.39 -15.22 -9.96
N VAL A 10 15.98 -14.31 -9.19
CA VAL A 10 15.31 -13.83 -7.97
C VAL A 10 14.24 -12.88 -8.48
N HIS A 11 12.96 -13.21 -8.27
CA HIS A 11 11.91 -12.27 -8.64
C HIS A 11 12.04 -11.05 -7.73
N LEU A 12 11.74 -9.86 -8.25
CA LEU A 12 11.85 -8.63 -7.47
C LEU A 12 11.03 -8.73 -6.16
N ASP A 13 9.91 -9.43 -6.23
CA ASP A 13 9.01 -9.72 -5.11
C ASP A 13 9.66 -10.62 -4.05
N ASP A 14 10.55 -11.55 -4.44
CA ASP A 14 11.28 -12.42 -3.50
C ASP A 14 12.29 -11.62 -2.66
N VAL A 15 12.99 -10.65 -3.29
CA VAL A 15 13.96 -9.79 -2.57
C VAL A 15 13.23 -8.81 -1.65
N ALA A 16 12.15 -8.20 -2.14
CA ALA A 16 11.34 -7.28 -1.35
C ALA A 16 10.70 -8.00 -0.15
N GLY A 17 10.19 -9.21 -0.35
CA GLY A 17 9.64 -10.06 0.71
C GLY A 17 10.67 -10.39 1.79
N ALA A 18 11.87 -10.81 1.40
CA ALA A 18 12.94 -11.14 2.36
C ALA A 18 13.42 -9.93 3.18
N ALA A 19 13.40 -8.73 2.59
CA ALA A 19 13.77 -7.50 3.30
C ALA A 19 12.74 -7.07 4.36
N LEU A 20 11.47 -7.45 4.16
CA LEU A 20 10.35 -7.16 5.07
C LEU A 20 10.04 -8.33 6.01
N GLU A 21 10.74 -9.45 5.87
CA GLU A 21 10.50 -10.67 6.65
C GLU A 21 10.66 -10.38 8.15
N GLY A 22 9.60 -10.63 8.92
CA GLY A 22 9.57 -10.41 10.36
C GLY A 22 9.32 -8.96 10.80
N PHE A 23 9.12 -8.02 9.86
CA PHE A 23 8.62 -6.70 10.20
C PHE A 23 7.13 -6.77 10.54
N ASP A 24 6.78 -6.30 11.73
CA ASP A 24 5.39 -6.15 12.18
C ASP A 24 5.27 -4.83 12.95
N ALA A 25 4.39 -3.95 12.47
CA ALA A 25 4.12 -2.65 13.07
C ALA A 25 2.70 -2.55 13.65
N THR A 26 1.97 -3.66 13.77
CA THR A 26 0.57 -3.69 14.21
C THR A 26 0.37 -2.97 15.54
N ASP A 27 1.25 -3.23 16.50
CA ASP A 27 1.20 -2.60 17.83
C ASP A 27 1.48 -1.08 17.81
N TRP A 28 2.12 -0.56 16.76
CA TRP A 28 2.46 0.86 16.62
C TRP A 28 1.38 1.65 15.88
N LEU A 29 0.42 1.00 15.21
CA LEU A 29 -0.61 1.70 14.44
C LEU A 29 -1.41 2.69 15.29
N VAL A 30 -1.60 2.39 16.57
CA VAL A 30 -2.28 3.26 17.53
C VAL A 30 -1.56 4.60 17.76
N GLU A 31 -0.26 4.68 17.47
CA GLU A 31 0.53 5.91 17.59
C GLU A 31 0.32 6.86 16.40
N VAL A 32 -0.18 6.35 15.26
CA VAL A 32 -0.53 7.15 14.09
C VAL A 32 -1.87 7.83 14.33
N THR A 33 -1.83 8.89 15.14
CA THR A 33 -3.04 9.59 15.54
C THR A 33 -3.64 10.42 14.42
N GLN A 34 -2.90 10.76 13.36
CA GLN A 34 -3.34 11.58 12.23
C GLN A 34 -4.47 10.89 11.42
N PRO A 35 -5.36 11.66 10.77
CA PRO A 35 -6.26 11.12 9.75
C PRO A 35 -5.45 10.36 8.70
N THR A 36 -5.87 9.16 8.33
CA THR A 36 -5.09 8.31 7.42
C THR A 36 -6.02 7.62 6.42
N ARG A 37 -5.63 7.62 5.14
CA ARG A 37 -6.32 6.92 4.05
C ARG A 37 -5.45 5.77 3.56
N VAL A 38 -6.01 4.57 3.51
CA VAL A 38 -5.38 3.39 2.92
C VAL A 38 -6.04 3.15 1.57
N ILE A 39 -5.30 3.36 0.48
CA ILE A 39 -5.79 3.12 -0.89
C ILE A 39 -5.17 1.82 -1.39
N HIS A 40 -5.99 0.85 -1.80
CA HIS A 40 -5.53 -0.50 -2.19
C HIS A 40 -6.16 -0.95 -3.50
N GLY A 41 -5.43 -1.75 -4.30
CA GLY A 41 -5.96 -2.33 -5.54
C GLY A 41 -6.79 -3.59 -5.28
N GLY A 42 -8.08 -3.62 -5.68
CA GLY A 42 -8.96 -4.76 -5.43
C GLY A 42 -8.56 -6.06 -6.15
N ALA A 43 -7.64 -5.99 -7.11
CA ALA A 43 -7.07 -7.13 -7.82
C ALA A 43 -5.56 -7.30 -7.54
N ASP A 44 -5.07 -6.78 -6.42
CA ASP A 44 -3.68 -6.95 -5.99
C ASP A 44 -3.36 -8.42 -5.72
N GLY A 45 -2.48 -8.99 -6.55
CA GLY A 45 -2.00 -10.36 -6.45
C GLY A 45 -0.74 -10.53 -5.59
N LEU A 46 -0.11 -9.43 -5.16
CA LEU A 46 1.08 -9.45 -4.30
C LEU A 46 0.71 -9.26 -2.84
N VAL A 47 -0.17 -8.30 -2.54
CA VAL A 47 -0.69 -8.04 -1.19
C VAL A 47 -2.22 -8.09 -1.21
N SER A 48 -2.81 -9.00 -0.44
CA SER A 48 -4.26 -9.16 -0.40
C SER A 48 -4.95 -7.85 0.04
N PRO A 49 -6.10 -7.47 -0.56
CA PRO A 49 -6.89 -6.31 -0.12
C PRO A 49 -7.26 -6.33 1.37
N THR A 50 -7.46 -7.53 1.95
CA THR A 50 -7.73 -7.68 3.39
C THR A 50 -6.60 -7.09 4.26
N ALA A 51 -5.34 -7.13 3.82
CA ALA A 51 -4.25 -6.50 4.56
C ALA A 51 -4.40 -4.97 4.61
N GLY A 52 -4.93 -4.35 3.55
CA GLY A 52 -5.26 -2.93 3.52
C GLY A 52 -6.45 -2.58 4.43
N GLU A 53 -7.46 -3.45 4.47
CA GLU A 53 -8.59 -3.31 5.40
C GLU A 53 -8.14 -3.40 6.86
N GLU A 54 -7.31 -4.40 7.18
CA GLU A 54 -6.73 -4.61 8.52
C GLU A 54 -5.87 -3.42 8.95
N LEU A 55 -5.04 -2.90 8.03
CA LEU A 55 -4.24 -1.69 8.28
C LEU A 55 -5.14 -0.50 8.61
N ALA A 56 -6.19 -0.26 7.83
CA ALA A 56 -7.12 0.83 8.08
C ALA A 56 -7.85 0.67 9.42
N GLN A 57 -8.25 -0.55 9.78
CA GLN A 57 -8.91 -0.85 11.05
C GLN A 57 -7.98 -0.67 12.26
N GLY A 58 -6.69 -0.96 12.12
CA GLY A 58 -5.69 -0.78 13.18
C GLY A 58 -5.34 0.69 13.46
N LEU A 59 -5.64 1.59 12.52
CA LEU A 59 -5.37 3.02 12.64
C LEU A 59 -6.52 3.75 13.38
N PRO A 60 -6.23 4.60 14.39
CA PRO A 60 -7.26 5.31 15.16
C PRO A 60 -8.25 6.16 14.33
N ARG A 61 -7.78 6.68 13.19
CA ARG A 61 -8.55 7.47 12.22
C ARG A 61 -8.31 6.97 10.79
N GLY A 62 -8.20 5.66 10.64
CA GLY A 62 -8.00 5.01 9.35
C GLY A 62 -9.29 4.86 8.56
N GLU A 63 -9.21 5.10 7.26
CA GLU A 63 -10.27 4.76 6.30
C GLU A 63 -9.68 3.99 5.12
N PHE A 64 -10.36 2.93 4.71
CA PHE A 64 -9.99 2.07 3.59
C PHE A 64 -10.72 2.48 2.31
N LEU A 65 -10.00 2.52 1.20
CA LEU A 65 -10.52 2.78 -0.13
C LEU A 65 -9.97 1.74 -1.11
N GLU A 66 -10.85 0.88 -1.61
CA GLU A 66 -10.51 -0.07 -2.67
C GLU A 66 -10.65 0.56 -4.05
N LEU A 67 -9.68 0.29 -4.93
CA LEU A 67 -9.77 0.54 -6.36
C LEU A 67 -10.08 -0.76 -7.10
N GLU A 68 -11.36 -0.94 -7.43
CA GLU A 68 -11.87 -2.13 -8.11
C GLU A 68 -11.05 -2.45 -9.37
N GLY A 69 -10.56 -3.69 -9.45
CA GLY A 69 -9.83 -4.21 -10.60
C GLY A 69 -8.43 -3.60 -10.84
N ALA A 70 -7.87 -2.83 -9.90
CA ALA A 70 -6.48 -2.38 -9.94
C ALA A 70 -5.56 -3.39 -9.23
N GLY A 71 -4.35 -3.60 -9.77
CA GLY A 71 -3.32 -4.46 -9.18
C GLY A 71 -2.49 -3.76 -8.10
N HIS A 72 -1.35 -4.37 -7.75
CA HIS A 72 -0.47 -3.91 -6.66
C HIS A 72 -0.02 -2.46 -6.82
N LEU A 73 0.36 -2.07 -8.04
CA LEU A 73 0.79 -0.71 -8.36
C LEU A 73 -0.41 0.16 -8.75
N CYS A 74 -1.49 0.12 -7.95
CA CYS A 74 -2.74 0.81 -8.23
C CYS A 74 -2.57 2.32 -8.47
N PHE A 75 -1.58 2.95 -7.81
CA PHE A 75 -1.19 4.34 -8.01
C PHE A 75 -0.54 4.63 -9.37
N VAL A 76 0.00 3.61 -10.05
CA VAL A 76 0.45 3.70 -11.44
C VAL A 76 -0.70 3.39 -12.38
N GLU A 77 -1.40 2.28 -12.14
CA GLU A 77 -2.48 1.77 -13.01
C GLU A 77 -3.72 2.66 -13.06
N ARG A 78 -3.98 3.40 -11.98
CA ARG A 78 -5.13 4.32 -11.81
C ARG A 78 -4.66 5.69 -11.30
N SER A 79 -3.51 6.15 -11.81
CA SER A 79 -2.83 7.38 -11.36
C SER A 79 -3.74 8.62 -11.27
N ARG A 80 -4.63 8.84 -12.25
CA ARG A 80 -5.57 9.98 -12.17
C ARG A 80 -6.48 9.86 -10.95
N THR A 81 -7.16 8.73 -10.78
CA THR A 81 -8.06 8.48 -9.64
C THR A 81 -7.31 8.59 -8.31
N VAL A 82 -6.12 8.01 -8.20
CA VAL A 82 -5.32 8.11 -6.98
C VAL A 82 -4.89 9.55 -6.70
N ASN A 83 -4.45 10.29 -7.72
CA ASN A 83 -4.07 11.69 -7.54
C ASN A 83 -5.26 12.56 -7.11
N ASP A 84 -6.45 12.34 -7.68
CA ASP A 84 -7.66 13.06 -7.30
C ASP A 84 -8.03 12.76 -5.82
N LEU A 85 -7.92 11.50 -5.39
CA LEU A 85 -8.15 11.10 -3.99
C LEU A 85 -7.13 11.72 -3.03
N LEU A 86 -5.85 11.74 -3.41
CA LEU A 86 -4.78 12.34 -2.61
C LEU A 86 -4.98 13.85 -2.46
N LEU A 87 -5.28 14.55 -3.56
CA LEU A 87 -5.50 16.00 -3.54
C LEU A 87 -6.72 16.35 -2.69
N GLY A 88 -7.85 15.66 -2.89
CA GLY A 88 -9.06 15.88 -2.08
C GLY A 88 -8.80 15.66 -0.59
N PHE A 89 -8.10 14.58 -0.23
CA PHE A 89 -7.72 14.33 1.16
C PHE A 89 -6.83 15.45 1.72
N LEU A 90 -5.82 15.92 0.98
CA LEU A 90 -4.94 16.99 1.46
C LEU A 90 -5.66 18.34 1.58
N GLU A 91 -6.60 18.64 0.68
CA GLU A 91 -7.43 19.85 0.73
C GLU A 91 -8.31 19.87 2.00
N GLU A 92 -8.91 18.73 2.38
CA GLU A 92 -9.70 18.58 3.61
C GLU A 92 -8.92 18.98 4.87
N TRP A 93 -7.60 18.75 4.90
CA TRP A 93 -6.76 19.01 6.07
C TRP A 93 -5.86 20.24 5.96
N THR A 94 -5.84 20.93 4.82
CA THR A 94 -5.11 22.20 4.64
C THR A 94 -5.99 23.44 4.80
N ALA A 95 -7.33 23.28 4.73
CA ALA A 95 -8.29 24.38 4.87
C ALA A 95 -8.36 25.02 6.27
N ASP A 96 -7.73 24.43 7.30
CA ASP A 96 -7.72 24.92 8.68
C ASP A 96 -6.46 25.75 9.06
N SER A 97 -5.63 26.15 8.08
CA SER A 97 -4.39 26.92 8.34
C SER A 97 -4.53 28.46 8.26
N GLU A 98 -5.74 29.03 8.32
CA GLU A 98 -5.97 30.48 8.40
C GLU A 98 -6.58 30.94 9.73
#